data_AF-A0A1C3VXQ2-F1
#
_entry.id   AF-A0A1C3VXQ2-F1
#
_cell.length_a   1.000
_cell.length_b   1.000
_cell.length_c   1.000
_cell.angle_alpha   90.00
_cell.angle_beta   90.00
_cell.angle_gamma   90.00
#
_symmetry.space_group_name_H-M   'P 1'
#
loop_
_entity.id
_entity.type
_entity.pdbx_description
1 polymer ?
#
loop_
_entity_poly.entity_id
_entity_poly.type
_entity_poly.pdbx_seq_one_letter_code
_entity_poly.pdbx_strand_id
1 'polypeptide(L)'
;MRNSTALRTSPQSTNLGTLLARRETDLILAIEDGNALVRCQVSSAIATAMLAPLKGRAAGQFRALPGNLVEIDAAVTLPMALRMMEAKAAMENTLH
;
A
#
# COMPACT_ATOMS: atom_id res chain seq x y z
N MET A 1 27.15 -9.05 -24.45
CA MET A 1 26.53 -9.67 -23.26
C MET A 1 26.52 -8.63 -22.14
N ARG A 2 25.35 -8.12 -21.75
CA ARG A 2 25.20 -7.16 -20.64
C ARG A 2 24.92 -7.96 -19.36
N ASN A 3 25.79 -7.87 -18.37
CA ASN A 3 25.59 -8.48 -17.06
C ASN A 3 24.75 -7.54 -16.20
N SER A 4 23.49 -7.92 -15.93
CA SER A 4 22.67 -7.25 -14.91
C SER A 4 23.08 -7.74 -13.53
N THR A 5 23.82 -6.91 -12.78
CA THR A 5 24.02 -7.12 -11.35
C THR A 5 22.74 -6.78 -10.61
N ALA A 6 22.03 -7.79 -10.12
CA ALA A 6 20.96 -7.60 -9.15
C ALA A 6 21.59 -7.10 -7.84
N LEU A 7 21.41 -5.80 -7.55
CA LEU A 7 21.80 -5.21 -6.27
C LEU A 7 20.92 -5.86 -5.19
N ARG A 8 21.52 -6.75 -4.38
CA ARG A 8 20.89 -7.25 -3.16
C ARG A 8 20.94 -6.13 -2.12
N THR A 9 19.94 -5.27 -2.10
CA THR A 9 19.74 -4.30 -1.03
C THR A 9 19.37 -5.06 0.25
N SER A 10 20.23 -4.97 1.26
CA SER A 10 19.95 -5.46 2.61
C SER A 10 18.72 -4.73 3.16
N PRO A 11 17.67 -5.44 3.64
CA PRO A 11 16.53 -4.76 4.21
C PRO A 11 16.95 -4.25 5.59
N GLN A 12 17.20 -2.95 5.70
CA GLN A 12 16.92 -2.27 6.95
C GLN A 12 15.41 -2.38 7.15
N SER A 13 14.99 -3.46 7.81
CA SER A 13 13.60 -3.73 8.12
C SER A 13 13.12 -2.63 9.04
N THR A 14 12.55 -1.58 8.45
CA THR A 14 11.69 -0.65 9.15
C THR A 14 10.60 -1.46 9.84
N ASN A 15 10.18 -1.02 11.03
CA ASN A 15 9.14 -1.66 11.83
C ASN A 15 7.87 -1.99 11.01
N LEU A 16 7.66 -1.24 9.92
CA LEU A 16 6.67 -1.47 8.88
C LEU A 16 6.76 -2.88 8.24
N GLY A 17 7.93 -3.35 7.80
CA GLY A 17 8.08 -4.64 7.11
C GLY A 17 7.67 -5.83 7.99
N THR A 18 8.01 -5.78 9.28
CA THR A 18 7.60 -6.79 10.27
C THR A 18 6.09 -6.76 10.53
N LEU A 19 5.48 -5.57 10.49
CA LEU A 19 4.04 -5.37 10.69
C LEU A 19 3.23 -5.92 9.52
N LEU A 20 3.75 -5.79 8.29
CA LEU A 20 3.16 -6.33 7.06
C LEU A 20 3.24 -7.85 7.00
N ALA A 21 4.39 -8.44 7.35
CA ALA A 21 4.58 -9.89 7.37
C ALA A 21 3.66 -10.60 8.38
N ARG A 22 3.28 -9.93 9.49
CA ARG A 22 2.42 -10.51 10.54
C ARG A 22 0.94 -10.56 10.18
N ARG A 23 0.48 -9.83 9.17
CA ARG A 23 -0.96 -9.68 8.86
C ARG A 23 -1.40 -10.45 7.61
N GLU A 24 -0.59 -11.37 7.09
CA GLU A 24 -0.86 -12.13 5.83
C GLU A 24 -1.40 -11.24 4.71
N THR A 25 -0.91 -10.00 4.64
CA THR A 25 -1.47 -9.00 3.72
C THR A 25 -0.62 -8.96 2.45
N ASP A 26 -1.28 -9.03 1.30
CA ASP A 26 -0.72 -8.77 -0.04
C ASP A 26 -0.33 -7.29 -0.25
N LEU A 27 0.30 -6.63 0.74
CA LEU A 27 0.80 -5.27 0.56
C LEU A 27 2.18 -5.30 -0.07
N ILE A 28 2.28 -4.82 -1.31
CA ILE A 28 3.55 -4.50 -1.95
C ILE A 28 3.75 -2.99 -1.84
N LEU A 29 4.84 -2.59 -1.17
CA LEU A 29 5.31 -1.21 -1.10
C LEU A 29 6.67 -1.11 -1.77
N ALA A 30 6.76 -0.46 -2.93
CA ALA A 30 8.02 -0.14 -3.58
C ALA A 30 8.29 1.36 -3.46
N ILE A 31 9.44 1.76 -2.93
CA ILE A 31 9.82 3.16 -2.73
C ILE A 31 11.02 3.47 -3.61
N GLU A 32 10.89 4.47 -4.48
CA GLU A 32 11.95 4.94 -5.37
C GLU A 32 11.81 6.45 -5.55
N ASP A 33 12.92 7.19 -5.39
CA ASP A 33 13.00 8.65 -5.58
C ASP A 33 11.89 9.47 -4.88
N GLY A 34 11.53 9.09 -3.65
CA GLY A 34 10.49 9.76 -2.86
C GLY A 34 9.05 9.44 -3.28
N ASN A 35 8.87 8.53 -4.23
CA ASN A 35 7.59 7.96 -4.62
C ASN A 35 7.41 6.57 -4.04
N ALA A 36 6.16 6.14 -3.96
CA ALA A 36 5.74 4.87 -3.41
C ALA A 36 4.66 4.25 -4.30
N LEU A 37 4.83 2.98 -4.65
CA LEU A 37 3.77 2.13 -5.20
C LEU A 37 3.11 1.38 -4.06
N VAL A 38 1.82 1.59 -3.87
CA VAL A 38 1.00 0.91 -2.86
C VAL A 38 0.05 -0.03 -3.59
N ARG A 39 0.27 -1.35 -3.45
CA ARG A 39 -0.63 -2.35 -3.99
C ARG A 39 -1.15 -3.26 -2.88
N CYS A 40 -2.47 -3.37 -2.73
CA CYS A 40 -3.08 -4.30 -1.78
C CYS A 40 -4.55 -4.58 -2.09
N GLN A 41 -5.05 -5.71 -1.63
CA GLN A 41 -6.48 -6.03 -1.61
C GLN A 41 -7.04 -5.86 -0.20
N VAL A 42 -8.13 -5.10 -0.09
CA VAL A 42 -8.78 -4.77 1.19
C VAL A 42 -10.30 -4.73 1.00
N SER A 43 -11.06 -4.71 2.09
CA SER A 43 -12.50 -4.49 2.03
C SER A 43 -12.83 -3.09 1.50
N SER A 44 -14.02 -2.91 0.93
CA SER A 44 -14.49 -1.60 0.44
C SER A 44 -14.44 -0.49 1.50
N ALA A 45 -14.69 -0.82 2.78
CA ALA A 45 -14.63 0.14 3.89
C ALA A 45 -13.20 0.63 4.15
N ILE A 46 -12.25 -0.30 4.21
CA ILE A 46 -10.82 0.00 4.38
C ILE A 46 -10.31 0.75 3.15
N ALA A 47 -10.71 0.35 1.93
CA ALA A 47 -10.30 1.03 0.70
C ALA A 47 -10.73 2.49 0.68
N THR A 48 -11.96 2.77 1.11
CA THR A 48 -12.48 4.15 1.19
C THR A 48 -11.63 4.99 2.14
N ALA A 49 -11.25 4.45 3.30
CA ALA A 49 -10.36 5.14 4.24
C ALA A 49 -8.97 5.38 3.65
N MET A 50 -8.39 4.35 3.01
CA MET A 50 -7.07 4.45 2.36
C MET A 50 -7.03 5.48 1.23
N LEU A 51 -8.10 5.62 0.46
CA LEU A 51 -8.15 6.54 -0.69
C LEU A 51 -8.56 7.98 -0.31
N ALA A 52 -9.16 8.19 0.87
CA ALA A 52 -9.59 9.52 1.32
C ALA A 52 -8.48 10.60 1.32
N PRO A 53 -7.23 10.31 1.72
CA PRO A 53 -6.11 11.27 1.65
C PRO A 53 -5.81 11.80 0.25
N LEU A 54 -6.23 11.08 -0.81
CA LEU A 54 -5.99 11.45 -2.20
C LEU A 54 -6.95 12.52 -2.73
N LYS A 55 -8.03 12.85 -1.98
CA LYS A 55 -8.95 13.96 -2.24
C LYS A 55 -9.38 14.13 -3.72
N GLY A 56 -9.65 13.02 -4.43
CA GLY A 56 -10.07 13.00 -5.83
C GLY A 56 -9.00 12.54 -6.84
N ARG A 57 -7.73 12.39 -6.42
CA ARG A 57 -6.66 11.78 -7.25
C ARG A 57 -6.68 10.25 -7.26
N ALA A 58 -7.64 9.64 -6.57
CA ALA A 58 -7.81 8.20 -6.49
C ALA A 58 -8.37 7.56 -7.78
N ALA A 59 -8.86 8.36 -8.73
CA ALA A 59 -9.38 7.83 -9.99
C ALA A 59 -8.29 7.04 -10.74
N GLY A 60 -8.58 5.78 -11.05
CA GLY A 60 -7.63 4.86 -11.69
C GLY A 60 -6.63 4.20 -10.75
N GLN A 61 -6.66 4.50 -9.44
CA GLN A 61 -5.76 3.90 -8.44
C GLN A 61 -6.39 2.74 -7.67
N PHE A 62 -7.59 2.32 -8.06
CA PHE A 62 -8.28 1.20 -7.46
C PHE A 62 -9.20 0.49 -8.46
N ARG A 63 -9.49 -0.78 -8.16
CA ARG A 63 -10.39 -1.63 -8.91
C ARG A 63 -11.31 -2.38 -7.96
N ALA A 64 -12.60 -2.34 -8.22
CA ALA A 64 -13.57 -3.16 -7.49
C ALA A 64 -13.37 -4.65 -7.85
N LEU A 65 -13.40 -5.50 -6.83
CA LEU A 65 -13.35 -6.95 -6.95
C LEU A 65 -14.67 -7.57 -6.45
N PRO A 66 -14.98 -8.83 -6.81
CA PRO A 66 -16.10 -9.56 -6.24
C PRO A 66 -16.00 -9.67 -4.70
N GLY A 67 -17.14 -9.76 -4.02
CA GLY A 67 -17.17 -10.03 -2.57
C GLY A 67 -16.84 -8.84 -1.68
N ASN A 68 -17.17 -7.61 -2.09
CA ASN A 68 -16.91 -6.37 -1.34
C ASN A 68 -15.41 -6.11 -1.07
N LEU A 69 -14.57 -6.59 -1.97
CA LEU A 69 -13.14 -6.34 -1.98
C LEU A 69 -12.79 -5.26 -3.01
N VAL A 70 -11.69 -4.58 -2.75
CA VAL A 70 -11.11 -3.57 -3.62
C VAL A 70 -9.61 -3.80 -3.69
N GLU A 71 -9.10 -3.88 -4.90
CA GLU A 71 -7.67 -3.79 -5.16
C GLU A 71 -7.29 -2.32 -5.27
N ILE A 72 -6.32 -1.89 -4.48
CA ILE A 72 -5.66 -0.60 -4.61
C ILE A 72 -4.36 -0.84 -5.37
N ASP A 73 -4.11 -0.01 -6.38
CA ASP A 73 -2.86 0.05 -7.14
C ASP A 73 -2.51 1.52 -7.36
N ALA A 74 -1.87 2.11 -6.36
CA ALA A 74 -1.68 3.55 -6.25
C ALA A 74 -0.19 3.92 -6.37
N ALA A 75 0.13 4.74 -7.38
CA ALA A 75 1.42 5.41 -7.48
C ALA A 75 1.32 6.81 -6.85
N VAL A 76 1.93 6.98 -5.68
CA VAL A 76 1.80 8.17 -4.85
C VAL A 76 3.15 8.63 -4.31
N THR A 77 3.22 9.81 -3.71
CA THR A 77 4.43 10.22 -3.00
C THR A 77 4.57 9.44 -1.68
N LEU A 78 5.79 9.27 -1.18
CA LEU A 78 6.03 8.57 0.09
C LEU A 78 5.22 9.14 1.27
N PRO A 79 5.12 10.47 1.48
CA PRO A 79 4.27 11.02 2.54
C PRO A 79 2.79 10.66 2.37
N MET A 80 2.33 10.51 1.13
CA MET A 80 0.95 10.12 0.86
C MET A 80 0.74 8.63 1.16
N ALA A 81 1.64 7.75 0.72
CA ALA A 81 1.58 6.33 1.04
C ALA A 81 1.50 6.10 2.56
N LEU A 82 2.30 6.84 3.36
CA LEU A 82 2.24 6.76 4.82
C LEU A 82 0.85 7.11 5.36
N ARG A 83 0.23 8.19 4.88
CA ARG A 83 -1.14 8.57 5.27
C ARG A 83 -2.17 7.51 4.89
N MET A 84 -2.02 6.87 3.73
CA MET A 84 -2.91 5.78 3.30
C MET A 84 -2.77 4.57 4.25
N MET A 85 -1.54 4.23 4.64
CA MET A 85 -1.26 3.12 5.56
C MET A 85 -1.76 3.40 6.98
N GLU A 86 -1.62 4.62 7.46
CA GLU A 86 -2.20 5.05 8.75
C GLU A 86 -3.73 4.96 8.74
N ALA A 87 -4.38 5.41 7.65
CA ALA A 87 -5.83 5.30 7.49
C ALA A 87 -6.29 3.83 7.45
N LYS A 88 -5.53 2.95 6.80
CA LYS A 88 -5.76 1.50 6.83
C LYS A 88 -5.74 0.98 8.27
N ALA A 89 -4.66 1.24 9.00
CA ALA A 89 -4.48 0.73 10.36
C ALA A 89 -5.57 1.24 11.31
N ALA A 90 -5.96 2.52 11.19
CA ALA A 90 -7.04 3.10 11.98
C ALA A 90 -8.40 2.43 11.70
N MET A 91 -8.71 2.17 10.42
CA MET A 91 -9.95 1.52 10.04
C MET A 91 -9.99 0.04 10.48
N GLU A 92 -8.88 -0.68 10.32
CA GLU A 92 -8.76 -2.06 10.80
C GLU A 92 -9.02 -2.16 12.31
N ASN A 93 -8.46 -1.24 13.11
CA ASN A 93 -8.69 -1.20 14.56
C ASN A 93 -10.14 -0.82 14.94
N THR A 94 -10.93 -0.27 14.02
CA THR A 94 -12.35 0.07 14.26
C THR A 94 -13.28 -1.11 13.93
N LEU A 95 -12.84 -1.99 13.03
CA LEU A 95 -13.60 -3.15 12.55
C LEU A 95 -13.33 -4.44 13.35
N HIS A 96 -12.32 -4.43 14.23
CA HIS A 96 -11.91 -5.52 15.11
C HIS A 96 -12.06 -5.13 16.57
#